data_AF-A0A382VQK7-F1
#
_entry.id   AF-A0A382VQK7-F1
#
_cell.length_a   1.000
_cell.length_b   1.000
_cell.length_c   1.000
_cell.angle_alpha   90.00
_cell.angle_beta   90.00
_cell.angle_gamma   90.00
#
_symmetry.space_group_name_H-M   'P 1'
#
loop_
_entity.id
_entity.type
_entity.pdbx_description
1 polymer ?
#
loop_
_entity_poly.entity_id
_entity_poly.type
_entity_poly.pdbx_seq_one_letter_code
_entity_poly.pdbx_strand_id
1 'polypeptide(L)'
;MGRSVVQILVYSQTPIWDAPWRNKPVSASSGSGFVIEGDRVMTNAHVVSWAKQIVLRRFQDPRPWLARVEYISHECDLAVLKVDTPGFFDELKPLPVGGLPKVQSTVVTCGYPAGGEQISYTRGVVSRIEMQNYVHIGNKAFLSVQTDAAINPGNSGGPVFQGDE
;
A
#
# COMPACT_ATOMS: atom_id res chain seq x y z
N MET A 1 -16.51 -1.85 2.63
CA MET A 1 -15.21 -1.29 2.21
C MET A 1 -14.01 -2.17 2.57
N GLY A 2 -13.85 -2.57 3.84
CA GLY A 2 -12.63 -3.26 4.29
C GLY A 2 -12.26 -4.60 3.62
N ARG A 3 -13.19 -5.32 2.99
CA ARG A 3 -12.87 -6.63 2.36
C ARG A 3 -11.90 -6.53 1.18
N SER A 4 -11.91 -5.41 0.47
CA SER A 4 -11.03 -5.17 -0.68
C SER A 4 -9.69 -4.53 -0.29
N VAL A 5 -9.46 -4.30 1.00
CA VAL A 5 -8.19 -3.89 1.56
C VAL A 5 -7.48 -5.13 2.09
N VAL A 6 -6.19 -5.26 1.80
CA VAL A 6 -5.41 -6.45 2.07
C VAL A 6 -4.15 -6.08 2.83
N GLN A 7 -3.74 -6.97 3.74
CA GLN A 7 -2.45 -6.85 4.40
C GLN A 7 -1.37 -7.44 3.51
N ILE A 8 -0.24 -6.75 3.42
CA ILE A 8 0.92 -7.18 2.65
C ILE A 8 2.04 -7.47 3.63
N LEU A 9 2.48 -8.73 3.68
CA LEU A 9 3.68 -9.14 4.40
C LEU A 9 4.81 -9.29 3.39
N VAL A 10 5.93 -8.62 3.64
CA VAL A 10 7.08 -8.61 2.74
C VAL A 10 8.30 -9.12 3.48
N TYR A 11 8.94 -10.13 2.91
CA TYR A 11 10.27 -10.57 3.32
C TYR A 11 11.26 -9.97 2.36
N SER A 12 12.06 -9.02 2.82
CA SER A 12 12.97 -8.23 2.00
C SER A 12 14.42 -8.46 2.41
N GLN A 13 15.32 -8.25 1.46
CA GLN A 13 16.75 -8.35 1.70
C GLN A 13 17.50 -7.31 0.89
N THR A 14 18.20 -6.41 1.59
CA THR A 14 18.98 -5.35 0.98
C THR A 14 20.47 -5.71 0.94
N PRO A 15 21.23 -5.19 -0.04
CA PRO A 15 22.69 -5.31 -0.03
C PRO A 15 23.29 -4.51 1.14
N ILE A 16 24.49 -4.89 1.57
CA ILE A 16 25.32 -4.05 2.43
C ILE A 16 26.05 -3.07 1.51
N TRP A 17 25.74 -1.78 1.59
CA TRP A 17 26.29 -0.77 0.67
C TRP A 17 27.83 -0.72 0.68
N ASP A 18 28.44 -0.87 1.85
CA ASP A 18 29.90 -0.88 2.01
C ASP A 18 30.57 -2.23 1.66
N ALA A 19 29.77 -3.28 1.44
CA ALA A 19 30.23 -4.62 1.06
C ALA A 19 29.21 -5.26 0.09
N PRO A 20 29.11 -4.76 -1.16
CA PRO A 20 27.98 -5.04 -2.06
C PRO A 20 27.86 -6.50 -2.51
N TRP A 21 28.89 -7.33 -2.30
CA TRP A 21 28.84 -8.78 -2.48
C TRP A 21 28.13 -9.51 -1.33
N ARG A 22 27.76 -8.80 -0.26
CA ARG A 22 27.02 -9.33 0.90
C ARG A 22 25.65 -8.69 0.97
N ASN A 23 24.68 -9.49 1.41
CA ASN A 23 23.35 -9.02 1.76
C ASN A 23 23.20 -8.93 3.28
N LYS A 24 22.35 -8.02 3.74
CA LYS A 24 21.83 -8.04 5.11
C LYS A 24 21.01 -9.32 5.35
N PRO A 25 20.79 -9.73 6.60
CA PRO A 25 19.80 -10.76 6.91
C PRO A 25 18.42 -10.38 6.34
N VAL A 26 17.62 -11.39 6.00
CA VAL A 26 16.23 -11.16 5.59
C VAL A 26 15.48 -10.53 6.75
N SER A 27 14.71 -9.49 6.46
CA SER A 27 13.82 -8.82 7.41
C SER A 27 12.37 -8.92 6.95
N ALA A 28 11.45 -9.03 7.90
CA ALA A 28 10.02 -8.97 7.62
C ALA A 28 9.48 -7.55 7.88
N SER A 29 8.62 -7.08 6.99
CA SER A 29 7.83 -5.85 7.16
C SER A 29 6.38 -6.10 6.75
N SER A 30 5.50 -5.20 7.17
CA SER A 30 4.10 -5.22 6.79
C SER A 30 3.67 -3.88 6.21
N GLY A 31 2.79 -3.91 5.22
CA GLY A 31 2.10 -2.75 4.66
C GLY A 31 0.66 -3.10 4.32
N SER A 32 0.01 -2.16 3.65
CA SER A 32 -1.37 -2.30 3.19
C SER A 32 -1.45 -2.21 1.67
N GLY A 33 -2.51 -2.76 1.11
CA GLY A 33 -2.85 -2.60 -0.30
C GLY A 33 -4.34 -2.73 -0.49
N PHE A 34 -4.80 -2.53 -1.72
CA PHE A 34 -6.20 -2.70 -2.08
C PHE A 34 -6.40 -3.22 -3.49
N VAL A 35 -7.52 -3.89 -3.70
CA VAL A 35 -7.88 -4.47 -5.00
C VAL A 35 -8.30 -3.35 -5.96
N ILE A 36 -7.72 -3.38 -7.15
CA ILE A 36 -8.06 -2.52 -8.29
C ILE A 36 -8.54 -3.37 -9.47
N GLU A 37 -9.04 -2.72 -10.52
CA GLU A 37 -9.52 -3.40 -11.72
C GLU A 37 -8.45 -4.27 -12.38
N GLY A 38 -8.90 -5.35 -13.03
CA GLY A 38 -8.02 -6.29 -13.73
C GLY A 38 -7.29 -7.27 -12.82
N ASP A 39 -7.90 -7.65 -11.70
CA ASP A 39 -7.39 -8.65 -10.75
C ASP A 39 -5.96 -8.33 -10.27
N ARG A 40 -5.83 -7.12 -9.74
CA ARG A 40 -4.57 -6.55 -9.27
C ARG A 40 -4.71 -5.93 -7.89
N VAL A 41 -3.59 -5.79 -7.20
CA VAL A 41 -3.51 -5.09 -5.91
C VAL A 41 -2.58 -3.90 -6.05
N MET A 42 -3.02 -2.71 -5.64
CA MET A 42 -2.19 -1.52 -5.56
C MET A 42 -1.63 -1.36 -4.15
N THR A 43 -0.38 -0.88 -4.05
CA THR A 43 0.30 -0.54 -2.80
C THR A 43 1.40 0.49 -3.07
N ASN A 44 2.17 0.87 -2.04
CA ASN A 44 3.36 1.71 -2.21
C ASN A 44 4.57 0.91 -2.70
N ALA A 45 5.45 1.56 -3.46
CA ALA A 45 6.69 0.94 -3.94
C ALA A 45 7.64 0.61 -2.79
N HIS A 46 7.72 1.47 -1.77
CA HIS A 46 8.59 1.24 -0.61
C HIS A 46 8.18 0.00 0.20
N VAL A 47 6.89 -0.37 0.20
CA VAL A 47 6.38 -1.55 0.93
C VAL A 47 6.99 -2.82 0.33
N VAL A 48 7.10 -2.90 -0.99
CA VAL A 48 7.56 -4.10 -1.72
C VAL A 48 8.99 -3.99 -2.24
N SER A 49 9.72 -2.94 -1.84
CA SER A 49 11.10 -2.74 -2.23
C SER A 49 12.00 -3.86 -1.71
N TRP A 50 12.90 -4.35 -2.57
CA TRP A 50 13.83 -5.44 -2.24
C TRP A 50 13.16 -6.74 -1.79
N ALA A 51 11.87 -6.92 -2.11
CA ALA A 51 11.13 -8.11 -1.75
C ALA A 51 11.76 -9.36 -2.37
N LYS A 52 11.96 -10.38 -1.52
CA LYS A 52 12.25 -11.76 -1.91
C LYS A 52 10.98 -12.60 -1.94
N GLN A 53 10.02 -12.25 -1.08
CA GLN A 53 8.70 -12.86 -1.05
C GLN A 53 7.65 -11.83 -0.62
N ILE A 54 6.49 -11.86 -1.27
CA ILE A 54 5.33 -11.04 -0.93
C ILE A 54 4.17 -11.99 -0.65
N VAL A 55 3.55 -11.85 0.52
CA VAL A 55 2.39 -12.61 0.96
C VAL A 55 1.25 -11.65 1.25
N LEU A 56 0.12 -11.86 0.59
CA LEU A 56 -1.11 -11.12 0.85
C LEU A 56 -1.99 -11.91 1.83
N ARG A 57 -2.63 -11.19 2.75
CA ARG A 57 -3.69 -11.72 3.61
C ARG A 57 -4.94 -10.88 3.42
N ARG A 58 -6.08 -11.54 3.23
CA ARG A 58 -7.37 -10.84 3.16
C ARG A 58 -7.94 -10.67 4.55
N PHE A 59 -8.89 -9.74 4.66
CA PHE A 59 -9.68 -9.60 5.87
C PHE A 59 -10.40 -10.90 6.22
N GLN A 60 -10.14 -11.43 7.42
CA GLN A 60 -10.74 -12.67 7.94
C GLN A 60 -10.49 -13.94 7.09
N ASP A 61 -9.47 -13.94 6.22
CA ASP A 61 -9.02 -15.12 5.49
C ASP A 61 -7.64 -15.56 6.03
N PRO A 62 -7.53 -16.74 6.67
CA PRO A 62 -6.26 -17.23 7.18
C PRO A 62 -5.32 -17.71 6.06
N ARG A 63 -5.80 -17.87 4.82
CA ARG A 63 -4.99 -18.37 3.71
C ARG A 63 -3.93 -17.34 3.31
N PRO A 64 -2.64 -17.72 3.25
CA PRO A 64 -1.60 -16.87 2.66
C PRO A 64 -1.68 -16.93 1.14
N TRP A 65 -1.59 -15.77 0.50
CA TRP A 65 -1.64 -15.66 -0.96
C TRP A 65 -0.32 -15.10 -1.49
N LEU A 66 0.36 -15.87 -2.34
CA LEU A 66 1.62 -15.42 -2.93
C LEU A 66 1.37 -14.41 -4.03
N ALA A 67 2.09 -13.31 -3.97
CA ALA A 67 2.03 -12.26 -4.97
C ALA A 67 3.42 -11.91 -5.48
N ARG A 68 3.45 -11.27 -6.65
CA ARG A 68 4.64 -10.71 -7.26
C ARG A 68 4.37 -9.30 -7.76
N VAL A 69 5.43 -8.51 -7.85
CA VAL A 69 5.35 -7.17 -8.44
C VAL A 69 5.10 -7.33 -9.95
N GLU A 70 4.01 -6.73 -10.44
CA GLU A 70 3.73 -6.61 -11.88
C GLU A 70 4.33 -5.31 -12.42
N TYR A 71 4.10 -4.19 -11.71
CA TYR A 71 4.66 -2.88 -12.03
C TYR A 71 5.14 -2.19 -10.77
N ILE A 72 6.22 -1.40 -10.87
CA ILE A 72 6.74 -0.59 -9.77
C ILE A 72 7.30 0.71 -10.30
N SER A 73 6.99 1.80 -9.60
CA SER A 73 7.55 3.12 -9.82
C SER A 73 7.99 3.69 -8.48
N HIS A 74 9.31 3.76 -8.28
CA HIS A 74 9.86 4.43 -7.10
C HIS A 74 9.65 5.94 -7.15
N GLU A 75 9.56 6.55 -8.35
CA GLU A 75 9.36 8.00 -8.52
C GLU A 75 8.09 8.52 -7.84
N CYS A 76 6.97 7.82 -8.00
CA CYS A 76 5.68 8.17 -7.40
C CYS A 76 5.29 7.26 -6.23
N ASP A 77 6.23 6.42 -5.77
CA ASP A 77 6.04 5.47 -4.68
C ASP A 77 4.80 4.56 -4.86
N LEU A 78 4.61 4.01 -6.06
CA LEU A 78 3.50 3.11 -6.38
C LEU A 78 3.98 1.75 -6.90
N ALA A 79 3.28 0.70 -6.51
CA ALA A 79 3.45 -0.64 -7.05
C ALA A 79 2.10 -1.30 -7.31
N VAL A 80 2.07 -2.12 -8.35
CA VAL A 80 0.94 -3.00 -8.70
C VAL A 80 1.42 -4.44 -8.57
N LEU A 81 0.67 -5.23 -7.82
CA LEU A 81 0.94 -6.63 -7.55
C LEU A 81 -0.05 -7.50 -8.30
N LYS A 82 0.46 -8.65 -8.76
CA LYS A 82 -0.31 -9.74 -9.33
C LYS A 82 -0.26 -10.94 -8.39
N VAL A 83 -1.40 -11.60 -8.22
CA VAL A 83 -1.51 -12.82 -7.41
C VAL A 83 -1.49 -14.02 -8.36
N ASP A 84 -0.59 -14.96 -8.10
CA ASP A 84 -0.38 -16.09 -9.01
C ASP A 84 -1.43 -17.19 -8.82
N THR A 85 -2.02 -17.31 -7.62
CA THR A 85 -3.00 -18.34 -7.30
C THR A 85 -4.42 -17.90 -7.68
N PRO A 86 -5.18 -18.73 -8.43
CA PRO A 86 -6.58 -18.44 -8.72
C PRO A 86 -7.42 -18.40 -7.45
N GLY A 87 -8.51 -17.65 -7.51
CA GLY A 87 -9.46 -17.51 -6.41
C GLY A 87 -9.13 -16.39 -5.42
N PHE A 88 -7.96 -15.72 -5.53
CA PHE A 88 -7.64 -14.56 -4.69
C PHE A 88 -8.66 -13.43 -4.79
N PHE A 89 -9.20 -13.21 -5.99
CA PHE A 89 -10.12 -12.10 -6.24
C PHE A 89 -11.59 -12.48 -6.08
N ASP A 90 -11.88 -13.76 -5.79
CA ASP A 90 -13.25 -14.23 -5.60
C ASP A 90 -13.92 -13.45 -4.47
N GLU A 91 -15.12 -12.95 -4.76
CA GLU A 91 -15.96 -12.14 -3.86
C GLU A 91 -15.38 -10.76 -3.48
N LEU A 92 -14.20 -10.40 -3.99
CA LEU A 92 -13.62 -9.08 -3.83
C LEU A 92 -14.15 -8.14 -4.91
N LYS A 93 -14.49 -6.91 -4.50
CA LYS A 93 -14.88 -5.85 -5.43
C LYS A 93 -13.73 -4.88 -5.59
N PRO A 94 -13.20 -4.66 -6.81
CA PRO A 94 -12.23 -3.59 -7.06
C PRO A 94 -12.73 -2.25 -6.54
N LEU A 95 -11.83 -1.47 -5.94
CA LEU A 95 -12.12 -0.11 -5.53
C LEU A 95 -11.91 0.83 -6.73
N PRO A 96 -12.92 1.60 -7.13
CA PRO A 96 -12.76 2.58 -8.19
C PRO A 96 -11.90 3.75 -7.70
N VAL A 97 -11.12 4.33 -8.61
CA VAL A 97 -10.35 5.55 -8.33
C VAL A 97 -11.25 6.75 -8.57
N GLY A 98 -11.48 7.54 -7.52
CA GLY A 98 -12.25 8.78 -7.60
C GLY A 98 -11.48 9.94 -8.23
N GLY A 99 -12.17 11.07 -8.41
CA GLY A 99 -11.53 12.32 -8.82
C GLY A 99 -10.71 12.97 -7.69
N LEU A 100 -10.03 14.07 -8.02
CA LEU A 100 -9.30 14.85 -7.02
C LEU A 100 -10.28 15.46 -5.98
N PRO A 101 -10.09 15.23 -4.67
CA PRO A 101 -10.97 15.79 -3.65
C PRO A 101 -10.76 17.30 -3.51
N LYS A 102 -11.68 17.98 -2.83
CA LYS A 102 -11.51 19.40 -2.45
C LYS A 102 -10.84 19.51 -1.10
N VAL A 103 -10.12 20.61 -0.87
CA VAL A 103 -9.65 20.97 0.49
C VAL A 103 -10.87 21.00 1.44
N GLN A 104 -10.68 20.56 2.69
CA GLN A 104 -11.71 20.36 3.71
C GLN A 104 -12.68 19.18 3.46
N SER A 105 -12.51 18.39 2.39
CA SER A 105 -13.28 17.16 2.21
C SER A 105 -12.94 16.16 3.32
N THR A 106 -13.94 15.54 3.93
CA THR A 106 -13.73 14.40 4.83
C THR A 106 -13.10 13.25 4.07
N VAL A 107 -12.10 12.62 4.70
CA VAL A 107 -11.46 11.42 4.19
C VAL A 107 -11.29 10.38 5.28
N VAL A 108 -11.31 9.10 4.88
CA VAL A 108 -11.06 7.95 5.76
C VAL A 108 -9.92 7.13 5.16
N THR A 109 -8.83 7.01 5.89
CA THR A 109 -7.75 6.07 5.57
C THR A 109 -8.11 4.69 6.10
N CYS A 110 -7.77 3.66 5.33
CA CYS A 110 -8.04 2.28 5.69
C CYS A 110 -6.79 1.43 5.46
N GLY A 111 -6.38 0.66 6.46
CA GLY A 111 -5.15 -0.14 6.34
C GLY A 111 -4.94 -1.07 7.53
N TYR A 112 -3.79 -1.73 7.54
CA TYR A 112 -3.37 -2.66 8.58
C TYR A 112 -2.22 -2.04 9.38
N PRO A 113 -2.43 -1.65 10.64
CA PRO A 113 -1.37 -1.10 11.47
C PRO A 113 -0.30 -2.17 11.73
N ALA A 114 0.95 -1.74 11.87
CA ALA A 114 2.07 -2.62 12.13
C ALA A 114 1.83 -3.50 13.38
N GLY A 115 2.05 -4.81 13.24
CA GLY A 115 1.85 -5.79 14.31
C GLY A 115 0.40 -6.22 14.54
N GLY A 116 -0.58 -5.63 13.84
CA GLY A 116 -1.98 -6.04 13.87
C GLY A 116 -2.40 -6.89 12.68
N GLU A 117 -3.39 -7.75 12.88
CA GLU A 117 -4.10 -8.48 11.80
C GLU A 117 -5.49 -7.88 11.52
N GLN A 118 -5.89 -6.89 12.31
CA GLN A 118 -7.15 -6.19 12.16
C GLN A 118 -6.99 -4.94 11.32
N ILE A 119 -8.03 -4.63 10.57
CA ILE A 119 -8.11 -3.41 9.79
C ILE A 119 -8.33 -2.21 10.72
N SER A 120 -7.64 -1.11 10.45
CA SER A 120 -7.76 0.17 11.12
C SER A 120 -8.36 1.19 10.17
N TYR A 121 -9.23 2.05 10.72
CA TYR A 121 -9.80 3.18 10.03
C TYR A 121 -9.39 4.45 10.76
N THR A 122 -8.95 5.46 10.03
CA THR A 122 -8.66 6.77 10.63
C THR A 122 -9.25 7.86 9.76
N ARG A 123 -10.08 8.70 10.39
CA ARG A 123 -10.79 9.80 9.76
C ARG A 123 -10.01 11.10 9.92
N GLY A 124 -10.11 11.95 8.91
CA GLY A 124 -9.60 13.31 8.90
C GLY A 124 -10.23 14.11 7.77
N VAL A 125 -9.57 15.18 7.38
CA VAL A 125 -9.94 16.05 6.27
C VAL A 125 -8.74 16.31 5.38
N VAL A 126 -9.00 16.63 4.11
CA VAL A 126 -7.97 17.15 3.21
C VAL A 126 -7.52 18.51 3.73
N SER A 127 -6.30 18.59 4.25
CA SER A 127 -5.72 19.82 4.79
C SER A 127 -5.09 20.68 3.70
N ARG A 128 -4.51 20.06 2.67
CA ARG A 128 -3.84 20.77 1.57
C ARG A 128 -3.77 19.91 0.29
N ILE A 129 -3.72 20.58 -0.85
CA ILE A 129 -3.36 19.98 -2.14
C ILE A 129 -2.18 20.78 -2.68
N GLU A 130 -1.03 20.13 -2.87
CA GLU A 130 0.20 20.79 -3.30
C GLU A 130 1.10 19.84 -4.09
N MET A 131 2.17 20.36 -4.68
CA MET A 131 3.19 19.54 -5.33
C MET A 131 4.22 19.13 -4.29
N GLN A 132 4.43 17.82 -4.08
CA GLN A 132 5.44 17.29 -3.14
C GLN A 132 6.42 16.34 -3.80
N ASN A 133 7.64 16.31 -3.26
CA ASN A 133 8.64 15.32 -3.64
C ASN A 133 8.32 13.99 -2.94
N TYR A 134 8.26 12.90 -3.70
CA TYR A 134 8.20 11.56 -3.15
C TYR A 134 9.61 11.05 -2.82
N VAL A 135 9.74 10.30 -1.71
CA VAL A 135 10.98 10.04 -0.97
C VAL A 135 12.12 9.47 -1.81
N HIS A 136 11.84 8.71 -2.88
CA HIS A 136 12.89 8.00 -3.60
C HIS A 136 13.65 8.85 -4.63
N ILE A 137 13.05 9.91 -5.20
CA ILE A 137 13.70 10.73 -6.24
C ILE A 137 13.41 12.21 -5.94
N GLY A 138 14.36 12.89 -5.30
CA GLY A 138 14.25 14.30 -4.88
C GLY A 138 14.22 15.34 -6.02
N ASN A 139 14.18 14.89 -7.28
CA ASN A 139 14.24 15.76 -8.45
C ASN A 139 12.89 15.93 -9.16
N LYS A 140 11.81 15.31 -8.66
CA LYS A 140 10.46 15.45 -9.23
C LYS A 140 9.43 15.66 -8.12
N ALA A 141 8.60 16.67 -8.31
CA ALA A 141 7.42 16.90 -7.49
C ALA A 141 6.18 16.40 -8.23
N PHE A 142 5.28 15.75 -7.51
CA PHE A 142 3.99 15.26 -8.02
C PHE A 142 2.84 15.88 -7.24
N LEU A 143 1.65 15.88 -7.82
CA LEU A 143 0.45 16.35 -7.14
C LEU A 143 0.13 15.41 -5.96
N SER A 144 0.07 15.98 -4.76
CA SER A 144 -0.16 15.27 -3.52
C SER A 144 -1.32 15.88 -2.74
N VAL A 145 -2.06 15.02 -2.04
CA VAL A 145 -3.15 15.39 -1.14
C VAL A 145 -2.69 15.14 0.29
N GLN A 146 -2.59 16.21 1.08
CA GLN A 146 -2.28 16.12 2.49
C GLN A 146 -3.57 15.98 3.30
N THR A 147 -3.55 15.09 4.28
CA THR A 147 -4.65 14.86 5.23
C THR A 147 -4.14 14.95 6.66
N ASP A 148 -5.02 15.32 7.58
CA ASP A 148 -4.75 15.25 9.03
C ASP A 148 -5.20 13.93 9.66
N ALA A 149 -5.78 13.01 8.87
CA ALA A 149 -6.05 11.65 9.31
C ALA A 149 -4.73 11.01 9.75
N ALA A 150 -4.67 10.48 10.98
CA ALA A 150 -3.46 9.84 11.47
C ALA A 150 -3.09 8.61 10.62
N ILE A 151 -1.88 8.60 10.08
CA ILE A 151 -1.33 7.47 9.31
C ILE A 151 -0.26 6.81 10.16
N ASN A 152 -0.52 5.58 10.59
CA ASN A 152 0.41 4.79 11.38
C ASN A 152 1.28 3.89 10.47
N PRO A 153 2.48 3.49 10.92
CA PRO A 153 3.27 2.47 10.24
C PRO A 153 2.41 1.23 9.95
N GLY A 154 2.52 0.68 8.74
CA GLY A 154 1.70 -0.43 8.24
C GLY A 154 0.49 -0.01 7.39
N ASN A 155 -0.08 1.18 7.62
CA ASN A 155 -1.18 1.70 6.79
C ASN A 155 -0.72 2.13 5.39
N SER A 156 0.59 2.36 5.18
CA SER A 156 1.17 2.71 3.88
C SER A 156 0.74 1.72 2.80
N GLY A 157 0.21 2.26 1.70
CA GLY A 157 -0.27 1.53 0.54
C GLY A 157 -1.78 1.23 0.59
N GLY A 158 -2.43 1.46 1.73
CA GLY A 158 -3.89 1.35 1.87
C GLY A 158 -4.62 2.50 1.16
N PRO A 159 -5.92 2.31 0.85
CA PRO A 159 -6.71 3.34 0.17
C PRO A 159 -7.14 4.45 1.11
N VAL A 160 -7.45 5.60 0.50
CA VAL A 160 -8.12 6.73 1.15
C VAL A 160 -9.47 6.94 0.48
N PHE A 161 -10.54 6.89 1.26
CA PHE A 161 -11.91 7.11 0.80
C PHE A 161 -12.32 8.56 1.08
N GLN A 162 -13.16 9.13 0.22
CA GLN A 162 -13.74 10.46 0.42
C GLN A 162 -15.16 10.33 0.94
N GLY A 163 -15.48 11.07 2.01
CA GLY A 163 -16.78 10.99 2.69
C GLY A 163 -16.79 9.95 3.81
N ASP A 164 -18.01 9.57 4.22
CA ASP A 164 -18.28 8.59 5.29
C ASP A 164 -18.69 7.20 4.74
N GLU A 165 -18.69 7.04 3.42
CA GLU A 165 -19.03 5.78 2.76
C GLU A 165 -17.79 4.98 2.44
#